data_AF-A0A377GUM7-F1
#
_entry.id   AF-A0A377GUM7-F1
#
_cell.length_a   1.000
_cell.length_b   1.000
_cell.length_c   1.000
_cell.angle_alpha   90.00
_cell.angle_beta   90.00
_cell.angle_gamma   90.00
#
_symmetry.space_group_name_H-M   'P 1'
#
loop_
_entity.id
_entity.type
_entity.pdbx_description
1 polymer ?
#
loop_
_entity_poly.entity_id
_entity_poly.type
_entity_poly.pdbx_seq_one_letter_code
_entity_poly.pdbx_strand_id
1 'polypeptide(L)'
;MKKILMGLFLVTSLMAVAGGQYDYVEDRLELKYAVLTDNKNNSLAIDGIDIGVFNGRAYVNMEIESFSGDGGWGKFDKPSYDRIAKQIADEVRGMLNTNDPVEITLILEKEIGRDMMLHNGLY
;
A
#
# COMPACT_ATOMS: atom_id res chain seq x y z
N MET A 1 14.12 34.82 0.42
CA MET A 1 14.75 34.86 -0.91
C MET A 1 14.94 33.44 -1.43
N LYS A 2 14.28 33.14 -2.56
CA LYS A 2 14.53 32.10 -3.58
C LYS A 2 15.34 30.85 -3.17
N LYS A 3 14.66 29.69 -3.17
CA LYS A 3 15.10 28.52 -3.95
C LYS A 3 13.89 27.96 -4.70
N ILE A 4 13.83 28.35 -5.96
CA ILE A 4 13.01 27.76 -7.01
C ILE A 4 13.63 26.40 -7.31
N LEU A 5 12.90 25.30 -7.10
CA LEU A 5 13.12 24.09 -7.88
C LEU A 5 11.89 23.91 -8.76
N MET A 6 11.92 24.59 -9.91
CA MET A 6 11.20 24.14 -11.08
C MET A 6 11.99 22.97 -11.66
N GLY A 7 11.42 21.78 -11.56
CA GLY A 7 11.82 20.59 -12.31
C GLY A 7 10.56 19.91 -12.79
N LEU A 8 10.20 20.22 -14.03
CA LEU A 8 9.10 19.70 -14.87
C LEU A 8 8.45 18.37 -14.42
N PHE A 9 7.13 18.37 -14.29
CA PHE A 9 6.28 17.55 -15.17
C PHE A 9 4.88 18.18 -15.28
N LEU A 10 4.65 18.88 -16.39
CA LEU A 10 3.33 19.36 -16.78
C LEU A 10 3.09 18.93 -18.22
N VAL A 11 2.51 17.75 -18.44
CA VAL A 11 1.89 17.40 -19.72
C VAL A 11 0.68 16.48 -19.49
N THR A 12 -0.50 17.11 -19.61
CA THR A 12 -1.75 16.62 -20.21
C THR A 12 -2.53 15.46 -19.56
N SER A 13 -3.57 15.86 -18.83
CA SER A 13 -4.96 15.47 -19.06
C SER A 13 -5.20 14.29 -20.01
N LEU A 14 -5.56 13.13 -19.45
CA LEU A 14 -6.53 12.14 -19.93
C LEU A 14 -6.72 11.16 -18.74
N MET A 15 -7.94 10.65 -18.53
CA MET A 15 -8.37 9.77 -17.41
C MET A 15 -8.96 10.46 -16.16
N ALA A 16 -9.80 11.48 -16.33
CA ALA A 16 -10.74 11.92 -15.26
C ALA A 16 -11.91 10.92 -15.05
N VAL A 17 -11.66 9.62 -15.20
CA VAL A 17 -12.57 8.50 -14.89
C VAL A 17 -11.90 7.53 -13.88
N ALA A 18 -10.68 7.84 -13.45
CA ALA A 18 -9.85 6.98 -12.60
C ALA A 18 -10.28 6.94 -11.12
N GLY A 19 -10.70 8.06 -10.52
CA GLY A 19 -10.91 8.16 -9.06
C GLY A 19 -11.84 7.07 -8.52
N GLY A 20 -13.07 6.97 -9.03
CA GLY A 20 -14.06 6.06 -8.44
C GLY A 20 -13.73 4.56 -8.50
N GLN A 21 -12.91 4.11 -9.47
CA GLN A 21 -12.49 2.70 -9.50
C GLN A 21 -11.41 2.42 -8.47
N TYR A 22 -10.47 3.35 -8.28
CA TYR A 22 -9.41 3.22 -7.28
C TYR A 22 -9.97 3.38 -5.87
N ASP A 23 -10.82 4.38 -5.64
CA ASP A 23 -11.54 4.57 -4.36
C ASP A 23 -12.34 3.30 -3.99
N TYR A 24 -13.04 2.68 -4.97
CA TYR A 24 -13.75 1.43 -4.72
C TYR A 24 -12.81 0.26 -4.35
N VAL A 25 -11.64 0.15 -4.99
CA VAL A 25 -10.68 -0.90 -4.66
C VAL A 25 -10.12 -0.67 -3.25
N GLU A 26 -9.79 0.58 -2.94
CA GLU A 26 -9.32 1.02 -1.64
C GLU A 26 -10.29 0.61 -0.52
N ASP A 27 -11.54 1.07 -0.58
CA ASP A 27 -12.60 0.75 0.36
C ASP A 27 -12.75 -0.76 0.60
N ARG A 28 -12.63 -1.54 -0.47
CA ARG A 28 -12.76 -3.01 -0.42
C ARG A 28 -11.57 -3.68 0.25
N LEU A 29 -10.37 -3.17 0.01
CA LEU A 29 -9.16 -3.67 0.67
C LEU A 29 -9.15 -3.26 2.13
N GLU A 30 -9.43 -2.01 2.47
CA GLU A 30 -9.47 -1.53 3.86
C GLU A 30 -10.46 -2.34 4.70
N LEU A 31 -11.68 -2.55 4.19
CA LEU A 31 -12.70 -3.33 4.89
C LEU A 31 -12.25 -4.77 5.21
N LYS A 32 -11.46 -5.38 4.30
CA LYS A 32 -11.05 -6.78 4.41
C LYS A 32 -9.73 -6.97 5.15
N TYR A 33 -8.81 -6.01 5.00
CA TYR A 33 -7.43 -6.10 5.46
C TYR A 33 -7.09 -5.12 6.59
N ALA A 34 -8.10 -4.52 7.24
CA ALA A 34 -7.93 -3.71 8.46
C ALA A 34 -7.09 -4.39 9.56
N VAL A 35 -7.09 -5.74 9.61
CA VAL A 35 -6.16 -6.50 10.45
C VAL A 35 -5.57 -7.66 9.66
N LEU A 36 -4.25 -7.67 9.51
CA LEU A 36 -3.53 -8.83 8.99
C LEU A 36 -3.20 -9.76 10.14
N THR A 37 -3.43 -11.06 9.98
CA THR A 37 -3.06 -12.08 10.97
C THR A 37 -2.19 -13.15 10.32
N ASP A 38 -1.04 -13.43 10.92
CA ASP A 38 -0.12 -14.44 10.43
C ASP A 38 -0.48 -15.86 10.91
N ASN A 39 0.24 -16.86 10.41
CA ASN A 39 0.07 -18.26 10.82
C ASN A 39 0.48 -18.58 12.27
N LYS A 40 1.07 -17.62 13.00
CA LYS A 40 1.48 -17.71 14.40
C LYS A 40 0.54 -16.93 15.33
N ASN A 41 -0.56 -16.40 14.80
CA ASN A 41 -1.52 -15.52 15.48
C ASN A 41 -0.92 -14.19 15.97
N ASN A 42 0.14 -13.69 15.33
CA ASN A 42 0.50 -12.27 15.45
C ASN A 42 -0.35 -11.46 14.48
N SER A 43 -0.65 -10.22 14.85
CA SER A 43 -1.48 -9.33 14.05
C SER A 43 -0.80 -8.00 13.78
N LEU A 44 -1.11 -7.40 12.63
CA LEU A 44 -0.84 -6.00 12.30
C LEU A 44 -2.18 -5.32 12.11
N ALA A 45 -2.41 -4.22 12.82
CA ALA A 45 -3.53 -3.33 12.55
C ALA A 45 -3.12 -2.40 11.41
N ILE A 46 -3.88 -2.44 10.31
CA ILE A 46 -3.70 -1.56 9.17
C ILE A 46 -4.53 -0.30 9.41
N ASP A 47 -3.88 0.85 9.41
CA ASP A 47 -4.52 2.15 9.65
C ASP A 47 -5.09 2.76 8.35
N GLY A 48 -4.39 2.54 7.23
CA GLY A 48 -4.81 2.99 5.91
C GLY A 48 -4.30 2.08 4.81
N ILE A 49 -5.04 2.07 3.70
CA ILE A 49 -4.57 1.48 2.44
C ILE A 49 -4.77 2.52 1.35
N ASP A 50 -3.72 2.86 0.61
CA ASP A 50 -3.84 3.69 -0.60
C ASP A 50 -3.60 2.83 -1.84
N ILE A 51 -4.38 3.08 -2.89
CA ILE A 51 -4.13 2.50 -4.21
C ILE A 51 -3.97 3.56 -5.29
N GLY A 52 -3.03 3.31 -6.21
CA GLY A 52 -2.93 4.13 -7.42
C GLY A 52 -2.26 3.40 -8.56
N VAL A 53 -2.07 4.13 -9.66
CA VAL A 53 -1.34 3.64 -10.83
C VAL A 53 -0.25 4.60 -11.21
N PHE A 54 0.97 4.09 -11.35
CA PHE A 54 2.12 4.84 -11.83
C PHE A 54 2.77 4.10 -13.00
N ASN A 55 2.98 4.80 -14.12
CA ASN A 55 3.52 4.22 -15.36
C ASN A 55 2.78 2.95 -15.83
N GLY A 56 1.46 2.91 -15.67
CA GLY A 56 0.62 1.78 -16.06
C GLY A 56 0.65 0.60 -15.09
N ARG A 57 1.38 0.70 -13.97
CA ARG A 57 1.44 -0.34 -12.93
C ARG A 57 0.65 0.09 -11.69
N ALA A 58 -0.18 -0.80 -11.17
CA ALA A 58 -0.86 -0.58 -9.90
C ALA A 58 0.11 -0.71 -8.71
N TYR A 59 -0.05 0.17 -7.73
CA TYR A 59 0.64 0.07 -6.44
C TYR A 59 -0.39 0.10 -5.30
N VAL A 60 -0.07 -0.57 -4.21
CA VAL A 60 -0.80 -0.55 -2.94
C VAL A 60 0.18 -0.17 -1.83
N ASN A 61 -0.12 0.88 -1.10
CA ASN A 61 0.58 1.21 0.14
C ASN A 61 -0.34 0.83 1.30
N MET A 62 0.18 0.04 2.25
CA MET A 62 -0.51 -0.25 3.50
C MET A 62 0.26 0.39 4.64
N GLU A 63 -0.46 1.00 5.56
CA GLU A 63 0.10 1.74 6.67
C GLU A 63 -0.24 1.04 7.99
N ILE A 64 0.76 0.94 8.87
CA ILE A 64 0.55 0.56 10.25
C ILE A 64 1.08 1.69 11.13
N GLU A 65 0.32 2.08 12.14
CA GLU A 65 0.72 3.15 13.04
C GLU A 65 1.40 2.58 14.29
N SER A 66 2.43 3.30 14.79
CA SER A 66 2.96 3.03 16.11
C SER A 66 3.52 4.29 16.79
N PHE A 67 3.01 4.59 17.99
CA PHE A 67 3.63 5.57 18.88
C PHE A 67 5.08 5.21 19.24
N SER A 68 5.34 3.93 19.51
CA SER A 68 6.67 3.42 19.85
C SER A 68 6.84 1.97 19.43
N GLY A 69 7.97 1.65 18.81
CA GLY A 69 8.30 0.29 18.35
C GLY A 69 8.18 0.15 16.83
N ASP A 70 7.82 -1.05 16.39
CA ASP A 70 7.75 -1.45 14.98
C ASP A 70 6.33 -1.85 14.53
N GLY A 71 5.30 -1.45 15.27
CA GLY A 71 3.90 -1.81 14.96
C GLY A 71 3.61 -3.32 15.03
N GLY A 72 4.47 -4.11 15.67
CA GLY A 72 4.34 -5.57 15.72
C GLY A 72 5.03 -6.28 14.55
N TRP A 73 5.60 -5.53 13.60
CA TRP A 73 6.26 -6.08 12.42
C TRP A 73 7.29 -7.12 12.75
N GLY A 74 8.18 -6.88 13.72
CA GLY A 74 9.28 -7.78 14.06
C GLY A 74 8.83 -9.19 14.43
N LYS A 75 7.66 -9.34 15.07
CA LYS A 75 7.09 -10.64 15.45
C LYS A 75 6.31 -11.32 14.32
N PHE A 76 5.78 -10.53 13.39
CA PHE A 76 4.95 -11.04 12.30
C PHE A 76 5.72 -12.02 11.40
N ASP A 77 5.08 -13.10 10.97
CA ASP A 77 5.70 -14.10 10.10
C ASP A 77 5.80 -13.58 8.66
N LYS A 78 7.02 -13.31 8.19
CA LYS A 78 7.27 -12.69 6.87
C LYS A 78 6.77 -13.54 5.69
N PRO A 79 6.95 -14.88 5.69
CA PRO A 79 6.32 -15.73 4.69
C PRO A 79 4.79 -15.66 4.69
N SER A 80 4.16 -15.45 5.85
CA SER A 80 2.71 -15.20 5.92
C SER A 80 2.34 -13.85 5.33
N TYR A 81 3.12 -12.80 5.62
CA TYR A 81 2.95 -11.49 4.98
C TYR A 81 3.04 -11.61 3.44
N ASP A 82 4.05 -12.29 2.90
CA ASP A 82 4.20 -12.45 1.45
C ASP A 82 3.01 -13.16 0.79
N ARG A 83 2.41 -14.14 1.47
CA ARG A 83 1.19 -14.79 0.98
C ARG A 83 0.01 -13.83 0.97
N ILE A 84 -0.15 -13.03 2.01
CA ILE A 84 -1.22 -12.03 2.11
C ILE A 84 -1.03 -10.95 1.04
N ALA A 85 0.19 -10.42 0.88
CA ALA A 85 0.51 -9.44 -0.16
C ALA A 85 0.20 -10.00 -1.55
N LYS A 86 0.58 -11.24 -1.84
CA LYS A 86 0.19 -11.89 -3.11
C LYS A 86 -1.32 -11.98 -3.31
N GLN A 87 -2.08 -12.29 -2.26
CA GLN A 87 -3.55 -12.30 -2.33
C GLN A 87 -4.13 -10.91 -2.61
N ILE A 88 -3.61 -9.87 -1.96
CA ILE A 88 -3.99 -8.47 -2.23
C ILE A 88 -3.70 -8.12 -3.70
N ALA A 89 -2.52 -8.48 -4.21
CA ALA A 89 -2.17 -8.25 -5.62
C ALA A 89 -3.11 -8.96 -6.60
N ASP A 90 -3.46 -10.22 -6.33
CA ASP A 90 -4.42 -10.98 -7.14
C ASP A 90 -5.82 -10.34 -7.14
N GLU A 91 -6.26 -9.82 -5.98
CA GLU A 91 -7.55 -9.14 -5.85
C GLU A 91 -7.57 -7.78 -6.56
N VAL A 92 -6.51 -6.98 -6.43
CA VAL A 92 -6.33 -5.73 -7.17
C VAL A 92 -6.35 -5.97 -8.67
N ARG A 93 -5.59 -6.97 -9.15
CA ARG A 93 -5.63 -7.38 -10.57
C ARG A 93 -7.03 -7.73 -11.03
N GLY A 94 -7.78 -8.49 -10.24
CA GLY A 94 -9.16 -8.86 -10.53
C GLY A 94 -10.09 -7.65 -10.62
N MET A 95 -9.98 -6.70 -9.68
CA MET A 95 -10.84 -5.50 -9.64
C MET A 95 -10.46 -4.46 -10.71
N LEU A 96 -9.18 -4.37 -11.06
CA LEU A 96 -8.69 -3.47 -12.12
C LEU A 96 -8.70 -4.12 -13.51
N ASN A 97 -9.03 -5.41 -13.60
CA ASN A 97 -8.99 -6.20 -14.83
C ASN A 97 -7.65 -6.08 -15.57
N THR A 98 -6.55 -6.28 -14.85
CA THR A 98 -5.18 -6.27 -15.38
C THR A 98 -4.42 -7.54 -15.02
N ASN A 99 -3.43 -7.89 -15.84
CA ASN A 99 -2.47 -8.97 -15.56
C ASN A 99 -1.08 -8.43 -15.15
N ASP A 100 -0.94 -7.11 -15.06
CA ASP A 100 0.32 -6.49 -14.69
C ASP A 100 0.68 -6.80 -13.23
N PRO A 101 1.98 -6.87 -12.91
CA PRO A 101 2.41 -7.01 -11.52
C PRO A 101 1.93 -5.83 -10.67
N VAL A 102 1.59 -6.09 -9.42
CA VAL A 102 1.17 -5.06 -8.45
C VAL A 102 2.29 -4.87 -7.44
N GLU A 103 2.69 -3.62 -7.24
CA GLU A 103 3.66 -3.26 -6.21
C GLU A 103 2.94 -3.11 -4.87
N ILE A 104 3.44 -3.76 -3.82
CA ILE A 104 2.86 -3.69 -2.48
C ILE A 104 3.93 -3.25 -1.49
N THR A 105 3.64 -2.15 -0.80
CA THR A 105 4.52 -1.56 0.21
C THR A 105 3.83 -1.57 1.58
N LEU A 106 4.54 -1.99 2.62
CA LEU A 106 4.13 -1.82 4.01
C LEU A 106 4.96 -0.70 4.63
N ILE A 107 4.28 0.30 5.17
CA ILE A 107 4.85 1.48 5.79
C ILE A 107 4.49 1.47 7.28
N LEU A 108 5.48 1.71 8.12
CA LEU A 108 5.29 2.05 9.53
C LEU A 108 5.24 3.56 9.66
N GLU A 109 4.05 4.07 9.94
CA GLU A 109 3.86 5.46 10.32
C GLU A 109 4.28 5.65 11.78
N LYS A 110 5.08 6.69 12.01
CA LYS A 110 5.57 7.01 13.35
C LYS A 110 5.00 8.34 13.79
N GLU A 111 4.23 8.33 14.88
CA GLU A 111 3.77 9.57 15.54
C GLU A 111 4.94 10.51 15.86
N ILE A 112 6.11 9.94 16.18
CA ILE A 112 7.35 10.70 16.39
C ILE A 112 8.48 10.12 15.53
N GLY A 113 8.83 10.86 14.47
CA GLY A 113 9.99 10.54 13.64
C GLY A 113 9.68 10.64 12.16
N ARG A 114 10.30 9.78 11.37
CA ARG A 114 10.01 9.60 9.95
C ARG A 114 9.44 8.21 9.76
N ASP A 115 8.50 8.11 8.83
CA ASP A 115 7.92 6.83 8.44
C ASP A 115 8.99 5.90 7.90
N MET A 116 8.75 4.61 8.07
CA MET A 116 9.69 3.57 7.71
C MET A 116 9.03 2.55 6.79
N MET A 117 9.57 2.39 5.59
CA MET A 117 9.23 1.26 4.74
C MET A 117 9.72 -0.03 5.40
N LEU A 118 8.78 -0.89 5.78
CA LEU A 118 9.03 -2.19 6.42
C LEU A 118 9.19 -3.30 5.39
N HIS A 119 8.44 -3.20 4.29
CA HIS A 119 8.44 -4.17 3.20
C HIS A 119 8.09 -3.50 1.88
N ASN A 120 8.68 -3.95 0.79
CA ASN A 120 8.27 -3.62 -0.58
C ASN A 120 8.50 -4.85 -1.46
N GLY A 121 7.52 -5.18 -2.30
CA GLY A 121 7.59 -6.32 -3.20
C GLY A 121 6.72 -6.15 -4.43
N LEU A 122 7.10 -6.83 -5.51
CA LEU A 122 6.35 -6.88 -6.76
C LEU A 122 5.72 -8.26 -6.90
N TYR A 123 4.38 -8.31 -6.96
CA TYR A 123 3.56 -9.53 -6.87
C TYR A 123 2.65 -9.73 -8.08
#